data_AF-A0A7V4Y1L0-F1
#
_entry.id   AF-A0A7V4Y1L0-F1
#
_cell.length_a   1.000
_cell.length_b   1.000
_cell.length_c   1.000
_cell.angle_alpha   90.00
_cell.angle_beta   90.00
_cell.angle_gamma   90.00
#
_symmetry.space_group_name_H-M   'P 1'
#
loop_
_entity.id
_entity.type
_entity.pdbx_description
1 polymer ?
#
loop_
_entity_poly.entity_id
_entity_poly.type
_entity_poly.pdbx_seq_one_letter_code
_entity_poly.pdbx_strand_id
1 'polypeptide(L)'
;MSVPKEELHRLVEALPEQKNARAKRLLEVLVATEESVDDVWAEVLAKAAIDDEPLDDEDLAAIEEAEKDIIMGRVKTLDQVKKDLGL
;
A
#
# COMPACT_ATOMS: atom_id res chain seq x y z
N MET A 1 -12.64 22.06 -9.25
CA MET A 1 -12.16 23.36 -9.76
C MET A 1 -10.81 23.11 -10.39
N SER A 2 -10.61 23.47 -11.66
CA SER A 2 -9.34 23.24 -12.36
C SER A 2 -8.36 24.37 -12.03
N VAL A 3 -7.14 24.03 -11.61
CA VAL A 3 -6.07 25.00 -11.38
C VAL A 3 -5.37 25.26 -12.73
N PRO A 4 -5.26 26.52 -13.18
CA PRO A 4 -4.56 26.85 -14.43
C PRO A 4 -3.06 26.54 -14.32
N LYS A 5 -2.44 26.08 -15.41
CA LYS A 5 -1.01 25.68 -15.43
C LYS A 5 -0.08 26.84 -15.04
N GLU A 6 -0.48 28.07 -15.35
CA GLU A 6 0.23 29.30 -15.02
C GLU A 6 0.40 29.49 -13.50
N GLU A 7 -0.54 28.96 -12.70
CA GLU A 7 -0.44 29.00 -11.25
C GLU A 7 0.56 27.96 -10.71
N LEU A 8 0.61 26.78 -11.33
CA LEU A 8 1.63 25.76 -11.01
C LEU A 8 3.04 26.24 -11.37
N HIS A 9 3.21 26.89 -12.52
CA HIS A 9 4.52 27.44 -12.92
C HIS A 9 5.03 28.48 -11.91
N ARG A 10 4.15 29.37 -11.43
CA ARG A 10 4.52 30.35 -10.38
C ARG A 10 4.94 29.68 -9.07
N LEU A 11 4.30 28.59 -8.68
CA LEU A 11 4.68 27.84 -7.48
C LEU A 11 6.04 27.16 -7.61
N VAL A 12 6.36 26.64 -8.80
CA VAL A 12 7.66 26.03 -9.08
C VAL A 12 8.76 27.11 -9.07
N GLU A 13 8.51 28.28 -9.66
CA GLU A 13 9.47 29.40 -9.64
C GLU A 13 9.71 29.97 -8.24
N ALA A 14 8.68 29.97 -7.37
CA ALA A 14 8.78 30.45 -6.01
C ALA A 14 9.42 29.43 -5.03
N LEU A 15 9.71 28.20 -5.49
CA LEU A 15 10.22 27.14 -4.63
C LEU A 15 11.69 27.39 -4.24
N PRO A 16 12.06 27.31 -2.94
CA PRO A 16 13.45 27.35 -2.54
C PRO A 16 14.25 26.18 -3.13
N GLU A 17 15.46 26.44 -3.63
CA GLU A 17 16.28 25.41 -4.31
C GLU A 17 16.51 24.16 -3.46
N GLN A 18 16.59 24.30 -2.14
CA GLN A 18 16.78 23.18 -1.21
C GLN A 18 15.62 22.17 -1.26
N LYS A 19 14.45 22.58 -1.78
CA LYS A 19 13.26 21.75 -1.91
C LYS A 19 13.08 21.18 -3.33
N ASN A 20 13.93 21.53 -4.30
CA ASN A 20 13.81 21.10 -5.71
C ASN A 20 13.79 19.57 -5.83
N ALA A 21 14.65 18.87 -5.10
CA ALA A 21 14.70 17.41 -5.14
C ALA A 21 13.38 16.76 -4.66
N ARG A 22 12.75 17.33 -3.63
CA ARG A 22 11.48 16.84 -3.10
C ARG A 22 10.29 17.19 -4.01
N ALA A 23 10.27 18.40 -4.56
CA ALA A 23 9.26 18.83 -5.51
C ALA A 23 9.32 18.03 -6.82
N LYS A 24 10.53 17.75 -7.32
CA LYS A 24 10.74 16.88 -8.49
C LYS A 24 10.12 15.51 -8.29
N ARG A 25 10.41 14.83 -7.18
CA ARG A 25 9.81 13.51 -6.88
C ARG A 25 8.29 13.55 -6.82
N LEU A 26 7.73 14.59 -6.20
CA LEU A 26 6.27 14.72 -6.10
C LEU A 26 5.62 14.94 -7.48
N LEU A 27 6.21 15.83 -8.30
CA LEU A 27 5.73 16.08 -9.66
C LEU A 27 5.91 14.85 -10.55
N GLU A 28 7.00 14.10 -10.41
CA GLU A 28 7.20 12.83 -11.12
C GLU A 28 6.12 11.80 -10.77
N VAL A 29 5.73 11.69 -9.51
CA VAL A 29 4.60 10.84 -9.10
C VAL A 29 3.32 11.32 -9.77
N LEU A 30 3.00 12.61 -9.70
CA LEU A 30 1.79 13.20 -10.28
C LEU A 30 1.72 13.10 -11.82
N VAL A 31 2.88 13.05 -12.49
CA VAL A 31 2.99 12.87 -13.94
C VAL A 31 2.92 11.39 -14.32
N ALA A 32 3.47 10.50 -13.49
CA ALA A 32 3.36 9.06 -13.67
C ALA A 32 1.95 8.53 -13.36
N THR A 33 1.20 9.23 -12.52
CA THR A 33 -0.20 8.95 -12.20
C THR A 33 -1.15 9.69 -13.14
N GLU A 34 -1.30 9.19 -14.37
CA GLU A 34 -2.55 9.42 -15.11
C GLU A 34 -3.71 8.61 -14.53
N GLU A 35 -3.41 7.55 -13.76
CA GLU A 35 -4.38 6.71 -13.10
C GLU A 35 -4.38 6.90 -11.58
N SER A 36 -5.42 6.39 -10.95
CA SER A 36 -5.84 6.70 -9.58
C SER A 36 -4.76 6.43 -8.52
N VAL A 37 -4.89 7.03 -7.34
CA VAL A 37 -3.99 6.75 -6.19
C VAL A 37 -3.91 5.24 -5.88
N ASP A 38 -4.92 4.46 -6.24
CA ASP A 38 -4.94 3.00 -6.10
C ASP A 38 -3.87 2.31 -6.98
N ASP A 39 -3.51 2.88 -8.12
CA ASP A 39 -2.55 2.28 -9.06
C ASP A 39 -1.09 2.39 -8.56
N VAL A 40 -0.78 3.44 -7.80
CA VAL A 40 0.53 3.57 -7.13
C VAL A 40 0.70 2.50 -6.06
N TRP A 41 -0.34 2.28 -5.25
CA TRP A 41 -0.31 1.23 -4.24
C TRP A 41 -0.29 -0.15 -4.87
N ALA A 42 -1.03 -0.36 -5.96
CA ALA A 42 -1.01 -1.61 -6.71
C ALA A 42 0.39 -1.91 -7.25
N GLU A 43 1.09 -0.92 -7.83
CA GLU A 43 2.45 -1.10 -8.32
C GLU A 43 3.45 -1.38 -7.18
N VAL A 44 3.32 -0.68 -6.05
CA VAL A 44 4.18 -0.89 -4.87
C VAL A 44 3.96 -2.28 -4.28
N LEU A 45 2.71 -2.73 -4.13
CA LEU A 45 2.39 -4.05 -3.61
C LEU A 45 2.78 -5.16 -4.61
N ALA A 46 2.63 -4.93 -5.92
CA ALA A 46 3.06 -5.86 -6.95
C ALA A 46 4.58 -6.08 -6.96
N LYS A 47 5.35 -5.10 -6.47
CA LYS A 47 6.81 -5.15 -6.35
C LYS A 47 7.29 -5.42 -4.92
N ALA A 48 6.38 -5.73 -4.00
CA ALA A 48 6.77 -6.10 -2.64
C ALA A 48 7.72 -7.30 -2.70
N ALA A 49 8.82 -7.23 -1.94
CA ALA A 49 9.70 -8.36 -1.79
C ALA A 49 8.93 -9.53 -1.16
N ILE A 50 9.23 -10.74 -1.60
CA ILE A 50 8.71 -11.94 -0.94
C ILE A 50 9.29 -11.94 0.48
N ASP A 51 8.42 -12.16 1.45
CA ASP A 51 8.79 -12.29 2.86
C ASP A 51 9.43 -13.66 3.09
N ASP A 52 10.74 -13.73 2.85
CA ASP A 52 11.60 -14.89 3.08
C ASP A 52 12.36 -14.76 4.43
N GLU A 53 11.88 -13.92 5.36
CA GLU A 53 12.48 -13.80 6.69
C GLU A 53 12.35 -15.12 7.47
N PRO A 54 13.35 -15.48 8.29
CA PRO A 54 13.26 -16.68 9.12
C PRO A 54 12.15 -16.50 10.16
N LEU A 55 11.38 -17.56 10.41
CA LEU A 55 10.34 -17.54 11.45
C LEU A 55 10.94 -17.19 12.80
N ASP A 56 10.33 -16.21 13.46
CA ASP A 56 10.68 -15.85 14.82
C ASP A 56 9.82 -16.60 15.87
N ASP A 57 10.05 -16.31 17.14
CA ASP A 57 9.31 -16.95 18.24
C ASP A 57 7.82 -16.58 18.24
N GLU A 58 7.45 -15.40 17.73
CA GLU A 58 6.06 -14.95 17.62
C GLU A 58 5.34 -15.72 16.50
N ASP A 59 6.01 -15.91 15.36
CA ASP A 59 5.51 -16.71 14.25
C ASP A 59 5.26 -18.16 14.67
N LEU A 60 6.20 -18.77 15.39
CA LEU A 60 6.08 -20.14 15.88
C LEU A 60 4.90 -20.29 16.85
N ALA A 61 4.70 -19.31 17.74
CA ALA A 61 3.56 -19.31 18.66
C ALA A 61 2.22 -19.16 17.92
N ALA A 62 2.16 -18.31 16.91
CA ALA A 62 0.97 -18.11 16.07
C ALA A 62 0.62 -19.38 15.28
N ILE A 63 1.62 -20.10 14.76
CA ILE A 63 1.42 -21.39 14.08
C ILE A 63 0.85 -22.42 15.05
N GLU A 64 1.41 -22.53 16.27
CA GLU A 64 0.91 -23.48 17.27
C GLU A 64 -0.55 -23.18 17.68
N GLU A 65 -0.91 -21.90 17.81
CA GLU A 65 -2.29 -21.48 18.05
C GLU A 65 -3.21 -21.87 16.88
N ALA A 66 -2.80 -21.62 15.64
CA ALA A 66 -3.57 -21.96 14.46
C ALA A 66 -3.80 -23.48 14.34
N GLU A 67 -2.78 -24.30 14.62
CA GLU A 67 -2.92 -25.76 14.64
C GLU A 67 -3.95 -26.24 15.68
N LYS A 68 -3.91 -25.65 16.89
CA LYS A 68 -4.89 -25.92 17.94
C LYS A 68 -6.30 -25.55 17.51
N ASP A 69 -6.47 -24.43 16.81
CA ASP A 69 -7.77 -23.99 16.30
C ASP A 69 -8.31 -24.92 15.22
N ILE A 70 -7.46 -25.41 14.32
CA ILE A 70 -7.83 -26.44 13.33
C ILE A 70 -8.32 -27.70 14.04
N ILE A 71 -7.56 -28.21 15.01
CA ILE A 71 -7.92 -29.42 15.78
C ILE A 71 -9.24 -29.26 16.52
N MET A 72 -9.47 -28.09 17.11
CA MET A 72 -10.69 -27.78 17.85
C MET A 72 -11.88 -27.39 16.96
N GLY A 73 -11.69 -27.38 15.63
CA GLY A 73 -12.74 -26.98 14.69
C GLY A 73 -13.11 -25.49 14.76
N ARG A 74 -12.23 -24.65 15.32
CA ARG A 74 -12.39 -23.19 15.42
C ARG A 74 -12.02 -22.48 14.12
N VAL A 75 -12.42 -23.06 12.99
CA VAL A 75 -12.13 -22.55 11.64
C VAL A 75 -13.42 -22.27 10.90
N LYS A 76 -13.39 -21.29 10.00
CA LYS A 76 -14.48 -21.00 9.07
C LYS A 76 -14.00 -21.21 7.64
N THR A 77 -14.89 -21.68 6.77
CA THR A 77 -14.60 -21.68 5.34
C THR A 77 -14.58 -20.25 4.81
N LEU A 78 -13.84 -20.02 3.74
CA LEU A 78 -13.80 -18.71 3.09
C LEU A 78 -15.21 -18.23 2.69
N ASP A 79 -16.07 -19.13 2.20
CA ASP A 79 -17.45 -18.80 1.83
C ASP A 79 -18.28 -18.35 3.03
N GLN A 80 -18.11 -19.00 4.19
CA GLN A 80 -18.76 -18.61 5.44
C GLN A 80 -18.33 -17.21 5.86
N VAL A 81 -17.03 -16.92 5.78
CA VAL A 81 -16.46 -15.60 6.12
C VAL A 81 -16.97 -14.52 5.17
N LYS A 82 -16.98 -14.76 3.86
CA LYS A 82 -17.51 -13.81 2.87
C LYS A 82 -18.97 -13.46 3.14
N LYS A 83 -19.78 -14.49 3.42
CA LYS A 83 -21.20 -14.30 3.78
C LYS A 83 -21.36 -13.48 5.07
N ASP A 84 -20.57 -13.76 6.09
CA ASP A 84 -20.60 -13.01 7.36
C ASP A 84 -20.19 -11.53 7.17
N LEU A 85 -19.30 -11.25 6.21
CA LEU A 85 -18.83 -9.90 5.86
C LEU A 85 -19.70 -9.18 4.80
N GLY A 86 -20.69 -9.86 4.22
CA GLY A 86 -21.54 -9.30 3.16
C GLY A 86 -20.84 -9.11 1.81
N LEU A 87 -19.82 -9.91 1.54
CA LEU A 87 -19.05 -9.94 0.28
C LEU A 87 -19.57 -10.98 -0.71
#